data_AF-A0A165TW05-F1
#
_entry.id   AF-A0A165TW05-F1
#
_cell.length_a   1.000
_cell.length_b   1.000
_cell.length_c   1.000
_cell.angle_alpha   90.00
_cell.angle_beta   90.00
_cell.angle_gamma   90.00
#
_symmetry.space_group_name_H-M   'P 1'
#
loop_
_entity.id
_entity.type
_entity.pdbx_description
1 polymer ?
#
loop_
_entity_poly.entity_id
_entity_poly.type
_entity_poly.pdbx_seq_one_letter_code
_entity_poly.pdbx_strand_id
1 'polypeptide(L)'
;LETLRHILTTCNSPGQREIWDLARSLWLKQNADWYEPSLGLLLACCNGQFKTVKGHIKYGDAHFYHISMTESLHLIWKLCCECIIQNEGVPLDPRAVWNCWLATMN
;
A
#
# COMPACT_ATOMS: atom_id res chain seq x y z
N LEU A 1 11.22 -17.35 -8.07
CA LEU A 1 12.03 -16.14 -8.33
C LEU A 1 11.24 -14.95 -7.79
N GLU A 2 11.67 -14.40 -6.66
CA GLU A 2 11.02 -13.20 -6.13
C GLU A 2 11.40 -12.00 -6.98
N THR A 3 10.39 -11.35 -7.58
CA THR A 3 10.57 -10.12 -8.35
C THR A 3 9.88 -8.99 -7.61
N LEU A 4 10.29 -7.76 -7.85
CA LEU A 4 9.65 -6.56 -7.27
C LEU A 4 8.12 -6.56 -7.50
N ARG A 5 7.67 -6.96 -8.70
CA ARG A 5 6.24 -7.19 -8.98
C ARG A 5 5.64 -8.23 -8.03
N HIS A 6 6.33 -9.35 -7.84
CA HIS A 6 5.85 -10.42 -6.99
C HIS A 6 5.67 -9.93 -5.55
N ILE A 7 6.71 -9.33 -4.97
CA ILE A 7 6.75 -8.80 -3.60
C ILE A 7 5.63 -7.77 -3.35
N LEU A 8 5.43 -6.86 -4.30
CA LEU A 8 4.54 -5.71 -4.09
C LEU A 8 3.06 -6.00 -4.40
N THR A 9 2.77 -7.01 -5.24
CA THR A 9 1.42 -7.21 -5.80
C THR A 9 0.85 -8.61 -5.65
N THR A 10 1.67 -9.67 -5.60
CA THR A 10 1.17 -11.06 -5.68
C THR A 10 1.79 -12.01 -4.66
N CYS A 11 2.55 -11.52 -3.70
CA CYS A 11 3.27 -12.36 -2.76
C CYS A 11 2.30 -12.89 -1.71
N ASN A 12 2.51 -14.14 -1.29
CA ASN A 12 1.89 -14.67 -0.08
C ASN A 12 2.67 -14.27 1.19
N SER A 13 3.59 -13.31 1.08
CA SER A 13 4.35 -12.81 2.22
C SER A 13 3.40 -12.26 3.29
N PRO A 14 3.65 -12.61 4.56
CA PRO A 14 2.81 -12.20 5.67
C PRO A 14 2.89 -10.68 5.83
N GLY A 15 1.73 -10.00 5.80
CA GLY A 15 1.62 -8.55 5.97
C GLY A 15 1.30 -7.78 4.69
N GLN A 16 1.57 -8.31 3.49
CA GLN A 16 1.30 -7.58 2.24
C GLN A 16 -0.19 -7.33 2.07
N ARG A 17 -0.99 -8.40 2.18
CA ARG A 17 -2.44 -8.34 2.02
C ARG A 17 -3.05 -7.46 3.09
N GLU A 18 -2.61 -7.62 4.33
CA GLU A 18 -3.06 -6.83 5.46
C GLU A 18 -2.84 -5.35 5.19
N ILE A 19 -1.62 -4.92 4.80
CA ILE A 19 -1.32 -3.52 4.50
C ILE A 19 -2.21 -2.97 3.37
N TRP A 20 -2.39 -3.74 2.29
CA TRP A 20 -3.27 -3.30 1.20
C TRP A 20 -4.73 -3.20 1.62
N ASP A 21 -5.21 -4.10 2.47
CA ASP A 21 -6.55 -4.03 3.05
C ASP A 21 -6.69 -2.82 4.00
N LEU A 22 -5.63 -2.42 4.70
CA LEU A 22 -5.63 -1.20 5.53
C LEU A 22 -5.69 0.06 4.68
N ALA A 23 -4.83 0.15 3.65
CA ALA A 23 -4.81 1.25 2.71
C ALA A 23 -6.17 1.40 2.00
N ARG A 24 -6.76 0.28 1.57
CA ARG A 24 -8.11 0.22 1.00
C ARG A 24 -9.15 0.74 1.98
N SER A 25 -9.15 0.22 3.21
CA SER A 25 -10.12 0.60 4.23
C SER A 25 -10.02 2.09 4.58
N LEU A 26 -8.81 2.64 4.62
CA LEU A 26 -8.59 4.07 4.87
C LEU A 26 -9.08 4.92 3.69
N TRP A 27 -8.77 4.53 2.46
CA TRP A 27 -9.23 5.22 1.26
C TRP A 27 -10.76 5.24 1.15
N LEU A 28 -11.39 4.09 1.39
CA LEU A 28 -12.85 3.93 1.27
C LEU A 28 -13.66 4.70 2.32
N LYS A 29 -13.02 5.26 3.36
CA LYS A 29 -13.70 6.15 4.31
C LYS A 29 -14.13 7.47 3.68
N GLN A 30 -13.41 7.94 2.66
CA GLN A 30 -13.63 9.26 2.05
C GLN A 30 -13.88 9.19 0.53
N ASN A 31 -13.56 8.07 -0.11
CA ASN A 31 -13.67 7.87 -1.54
C ASN A 31 -14.41 6.57 -1.87
N ALA A 32 -15.06 6.51 -3.04
CA ALA A 32 -15.90 5.36 -3.41
C ALA A 32 -15.15 4.27 -4.19
N ASP A 33 -14.17 4.67 -5.00
CA ASP A 33 -13.51 3.76 -5.95
C ASP A 33 -12.15 3.31 -5.43
N TRP A 34 -11.95 2.00 -5.34
CA TRP A 34 -10.66 1.40 -5.02
C TRP A 34 -10.06 0.74 -6.25
N TYR A 35 -8.79 1.02 -6.52
CA TYR A 35 -8.02 0.40 -7.60
C TYR A 35 -7.05 -0.59 -7.00
N GLU A 36 -7.15 -1.85 -7.43
CA GLU A 36 -6.26 -2.89 -6.91
C GLU A 36 -4.80 -2.61 -7.29
N PRO A 37 -3.86 -2.67 -6.32
CA PRO A 37 -2.46 -2.34 -6.54
C PRO A 37 -1.81 -3.28 -7.56
N SER A 38 -1.57 -2.76 -8.76
CA SER A 38 -0.73 -3.37 -9.77
C SER A 38 0.61 -2.63 -9.86
N LEU A 39 1.65 -3.28 -10.38
CA LEU A 39 2.96 -2.62 -10.50
C LEU A 39 2.88 -1.31 -11.31
N GLY A 40 2.09 -1.30 -12.39
CA GLY A 40 1.87 -0.10 -13.19
C GLY A 40 1.18 1.01 -12.39
N LEU A 41 0.16 0.67 -11.61
CA LEU A 41 -0.53 1.63 -10.74
C LEU A 41 0.40 2.19 -9.66
N LEU A 42 1.24 1.34 -9.06
CA LEU A 42 2.19 1.77 -8.03
C LEU A 42 3.27 2.70 -8.60
N LEU A 43 3.77 2.44 -9.79
CA LEU A 43 4.70 3.34 -10.48
C LEU A 43 4.03 4.66 -10.91
N ALA A 44 2.73 4.64 -11.17
CA ALA A 44 1.96 5.81 -11.59
C ALA A 44 1.21 6.52 -10.45
N CYS A 45 1.27 6.03 -9.21
CA CYS A 45 0.39 6.49 -8.13
C CYS A 45 0.57 7.98 -7.81
N CYS A 46 1.78 8.51 -8.00
CA CYS A 46 2.13 9.92 -7.83
C CYS A 46 1.42 10.84 -8.84
N ASN A 47 0.92 10.29 -9.95
CA ASN A 47 0.26 11.02 -11.04
C ASN A 47 -1.27 10.82 -11.05
N GLY A 48 -1.84 10.21 -10.00
CA GLY A 48 -3.29 9.96 -9.92
C GLY A 48 -4.10 11.25 -9.96
N GLN A 49 -5.00 11.37 -10.95
CA GLN A 49 -5.94 12.51 -11.04
C GLN A 49 -7.33 12.09 -10.60
N PHE A 50 -7.74 12.51 -9.40
CA PHE A 50 -9.11 12.34 -8.91
C PHE A 50 -9.92 13.57 -9.27
N LYS A 51 -11.04 13.39 -9.96
CA LYS A 51 -11.87 14.50 -10.45
C LYS A 51 -13.26 14.43 -9.82
N THR A 52 -13.82 15.60 -9.54
CA THR A 52 -15.24 15.75 -9.18
C THR A 52 -16.14 15.45 -10.39
N VAL A 53 -17.44 15.29 -10.15
CA VAL A 53 -18.46 15.18 -11.22
C VAL A 53 -18.40 16.37 -12.20
N LYS A 54 -17.95 17.53 -11.72
CA LYS A 54 -17.78 18.76 -12.53
C LYS A 54 -16.42 18.84 -13.25
N GLY A 55 -15.55 17.83 -13.11
CA GLY A 55 -14.25 17.74 -13.78
C GLY A 55 -13.08 18.41 -13.04
N HIS A 56 -13.32 19.13 -11.94
CA HIS A 56 -12.26 19.73 -11.13
C HIS A 56 -11.42 18.67 -10.41
N ILE A 57 -10.09 18.86 -10.41
CA ILE A 57 -9.15 18.00 -9.70
C ILE A 57 -9.33 18.17 -8.18
N LYS A 58 -9.45 17.05 -7.48
CA LYS A 58 -9.43 16.99 -6.03
C LYS A 58 -7.99 16.77 -5.55
N TYR A 59 -7.26 17.86 -5.39
CA TYR A 59 -5.84 17.81 -4.99
C TYR A 59 -5.62 17.09 -3.65
N GLY A 60 -6.54 17.26 -2.70
CA GLY A 60 -6.50 16.55 -1.42
C GLY A 60 -6.54 15.03 -1.59
N ASP A 61 -7.50 14.53 -2.39
CA ASP A 61 -7.63 13.10 -2.67
C ASP A 61 -6.42 12.57 -3.45
N ALA A 62 -5.91 13.32 -4.43
CA ALA A 62 -4.70 12.94 -5.17
C ALA A 62 -3.47 12.85 -4.27
N HIS A 63 -3.27 13.83 -3.41
CA HIS A 63 -2.15 13.85 -2.47
C HIS A 63 -2.28 12.74 -1.42
N PHE A 64 -3.48 12.55 -0.87
CA PHE A 64 -3.76 11.50 0.09
C PHE A 64 -3.59 10.11 -0.51
N TYR A 65 -4.03 9.89 -1.74
CA TYR A 65 -3.81 8.64 -2.47
C TYR A 65 -2.32 8.38 -2.66
N HIS A 66 -1.58 9.39 -3.13
CA HIS A 66 -0.15 9.28 -3.34
C HIS A 66 0.57 8.83 -2.06
N ILE A 67 0.39 9.55 -0.95
CA ILE A 67 1.01 9.22 0.34
C ILE A 67 0.60 7.81 0.78
N SER A 68 -0.69 7.51 0.79
CA SER A 68 -1.19 6.22 1.28
C SER A 68 -0.61 5.05 0.49
N MET A 69 -0.49 5.19 -0.83
CA MET A 69 0.04 4.15 -1.69
C MET A 69 1.56 4.02 -1.55
N THR A 70 2.33 5.12 -1.48
CA THR A 70 3.80 5.07 -1.36
C THR A 70 4.25 4.56 0.00
N GLU A 71 3.59 4.98 1.08
CA GLU A 71 3.92 4.53 2.44
C GLU A 71 3.60 3.04 2.60
N SER A 72 2.42 2.60 2.13
CA SER A 72 2.04 1.19 2.14
C SER A 72 3.02 0.34 1.32
N LEU A 73 3.40 0.82 0.14
CA LEU A 73 4.39 0.16 -0.71
C LEU A 73 5.76 0.02 -0.01
N HIS A 74 6.24 1.11 0.58
CA HIS A 74 7.52 1.14 1.27
C HIS A 74 7.52 0.20 2.48
N LEU A 75 6.43 0.18 3.24
CA LEU A 75 6.30 -0.72 4.38
C LEU A 75 6.28 -2.18 3.95
N ILE A 76 5.54 -2.54 2.90
CA ILE A 76 5.54 -3.90 2.34
C ILE A 76 6.96 -4.30 1.94
N TRP A 77 7.67 -3.44 1.23
CA TRP A 77 9.06 -3.67 0.84
C TRP A 77 9.95 -3.90 2.06
N LYS A 78 9.86 -3.02 3.07
CA LYS A 78 10.63 -3.12 4.30
C LYS A 78 10.37 -4.42 5.04
N LEU A 79 9.11 -4.79 5.27
CA LEU A 79 8.74 -6.02 5.97
C LEU A 79 9.20 -7.27 5.22
N CYS A 80 9.12 -7.26 3.88
CA CYS A 80 9.65 -8.36 3.07
C CYS A 80 11.17 -8.47 3.22
N CYS A 81 11.90 -7.36 3.12
CA CYS A 81 13.34 -7.36 3.34
C CYS A 81 13.71 -7.88 4.73
N GLU A 82 13.02 -7.45 5.78
CA GLU A 82 13.26 -7.92 7.16
C GLU A 82 12.92 -9.42 7.30
N CYS A 83 11.80 -9.88 6.75
CA CYS A 83 11.39 -11.29 6.80
C CYS A 83 12.34 -12.22 6.03
N ILE A 84 12.81 -11.80 4.85
CA ILE A 84 13.67 -12.60 3.96
C ILE A 84 15.13 -12.57 4.42
N ILE A 85 15.64 -11.42 4.86
CA ILE A 85 17.05 -11.22 5.18
C ILE A 85 17.35 -11.52 6.65
N GLN A 86 16.46 -11.16 7.58
CA GLN A 86 16.75 -11.22 9.02
C GLN A 86 16.05 -12.38 9.74
N ASN A 87 14.90 -12.84 9.25
CA ASN A 87 14.03 -13.76 9.99
C ASN A 87 13.83 -15.13 9.32
N GLU A 88 14.66 -15.49 8.32
CA GLU A 88 14.63 -16.78 7.61
C GLU A 88 13.23 -17.20 7.08
N GLY A 89 12.35 -16.25 6.79
CA GLY A 89 11.00 -16.52 6.31
C GLY A 89 9.97 -16.84 7.42
N VAL A 90 10.28 -16.57 8.69
CA VAL A 90 9.31 -16.69 9.79
C VAL A 90 8.19 -15.65 9.61
N PRO A 91 6.91 -16.07 9.63
CA PRO A 91 5.79 -15.16 9.43
C PRO A 91 5.68 -14.10 10.53
N LEU A 92 5.44 -12.85 10.12
CA LEU A 92 5.20 -11.73 11.04
C LEU A 92 3.78 -11.81 11.65
N ASP A 93 3.66 -11.42 12.92
CA ASP A 93 2.37 -11.31 13.61
C ASP A 93 1.51 -10.20 12.97
N PRO A 94 0.27 -10.48 12.52
CA PRO A 94 -0.61 -9.47 11.92
C PRO A 94 -0.82 -8.22 12.78
N ARG A 95 -0.78 -8.34 14.12
CA ARG A 95 -0.89 -7.18 15.01
C ARG A 95 0.34 -6.27 14.95
N ALA A 96 1.53 -6.86 14.79
CA ALA A 96 2.75 -6.09 14.59
C ALA A 96 2.69 -5.31 13.27
N VAL A 97 2.21 -5.95 12.19
CA VAL A 97 2.00 -5.30 10.88
C VAL A 97 1.06 -4.11 11.00
N TRP A 98 -0.07 -4.28 11.69
CA TRP A 98 -1.02 -3.20 11.94
C TRP A 98 -0.39 -2.00 12.69
N ASN A 99 0.35 -2.29 13.77
CA ASN A 99 0.99 -1.24 14.56
C ASN A 99 2.07 -0.49 13.77
N CYS A 100 2.85 -1.20 12.94
CA CYS A 100 3.82 -0.58 12.04
C CYS A 100 3.14 0.34 11.04
N TRP A 101 2.04 -0.10 10.42
CA TRP A 101 1.32 0.73 9.47
C TRP A 101 0.71 1.98 10.11
N LEU A 102 0.15 1.85 11.32
CA LEU A 102 -0.30 3.02 12.08
C LEU A 102 0.84 3.99 12.39
N ALA A 103 2.03 3.50 12.74
CA ALA A 103 3.18 4.36 13.02
C ALA A 103 3.71 5.08 11.76
N THR A 104 3.53 4.50 10.57
CA THR A 104 3.91 5.13 9.30
C THR A 104 2.91 6.21 8.85
N MET A 105 1.63 6.02 9.15
CA MET A 105 0.55 6.88 8.65
C MET A 105 0.13 8.02 9.60
N ASN A 106 0.83 8.19 10.73
CA ASN A 106 0.52 9.15 11.80
C ASN A 106 1.60 10.24 11.89
#